data_AF-A0A4Q9N965-F1
#
_entry.id   AF-A0A4Q9N965-F1
#
_cell.length_a   1.000
_cell.length_b   1.000
_cell.length_c   1.000
_cell.angle_alpha   90.00
_cell.angle_beta   90.00
_cell.angle_gamma   90.00
#
_symmetry.space_group_name_H-M   'P 1'
#
loop_
_entity.id
_entity.type
_entity.pdbx_description
1 polymer ?
#
loop_
_entity_poly.entity_id
_entity_poly.type
_entity_poly.pdbx_seq_one_letter_code
_entity_poly.pdbx_strand_id
1 'polypeptide(L)'
;MGSPYTDGCPKALRLGEIVDYIIDHLHDDTPTLSASSLVCRAWLPSCRYHLFEIVYYRLTPATRISCLHYRLVASPNVHPYVKTITIFTAD
;
A
#
# COMPACT_ATOMS: atom_id res chain seq x y z
N MET A 1 16.46 -45.66 -1.83
CA MET A 1 17.64 -44.78 -1.97
C MET A 1 17.10 -43.37 -2.19
N GLY A 2 16.71 -42.70 -1.11
CA GLY A 2 16.18 -41.32 -1.13
C GLY A 2 17.28 -40.37 -0.67
N SER A 3 17.45 -39.25 -1.37
CA SER A 3 18.49 -38.26 -1.08
C SER A 3 18.26 -37.63 0.31
N PRO A 4 19.26 -37.61 1.22
CA PRO A 4 19.11 -37.12 2.59
C PRO A 4 19.07 -35.58 2.72
N TYR A 5 18.92 -34.84 1.62
CA TYR A 5 19.09 -33.38 1.60
C TYR A 5 17.79 -32.56 1.51
N THR A 6 16.60 -33.18 1.57
CA THR A 6 15.33 -32.44 1.42
C THR A 6 14.59 -32.16 2.73
N ASP A 7 15.14 -32.50 3.89
CA ASP A 7 14.40 -32.42 5.17
C ASP A 7 14.72 -31.18 6.03
N GLY A 8 15.22 -30.10 5.43
CA GLY A 8 15.66 -28.96 6.25
C GLY A 8 15.91 -27.66 5.52
N CYS A 9 15.46 -27.47 4.28
CA CYS A 9 15.41 -26.12 3.75
C CYS A 9 14.29 -25.40 4.51
N PRO A 10 14.58 -24.42 5.40
CA PRO A 10 13.52 -23.55 5.88
C PRO A 10 12.88 -22.98 4.62
N LYS A 11 11.57 -23.20 4.46
CA LYS A 11 10.74 -22.68 3.37
C LYS A 11 11.38 -21.39 2.90
N ALA A 12 11.91 -21.37 1.68
CA ALA A 12 12.56 -20.20 1.12
C ALA A 12 11.74 -19.00 1.54
N LEU A 13 12.26 -18.18 2.48
CA LEU A 13 11.56 -17.00 2.97
C LEU A 13 11.28 -16.23 1.70
N ARG A 14 10.02 -16.24 1.26
CA ARG A 14 9.65 -15.54 0.04
C ARG A 14 9.98 -14.11 0.39
N LEU A 15 10.89 -13.49 -0.36
CA LEU A 15 11.32 -12.11 -0.14
C LEU A 15 10.12 -11.19 0.14
N GLY A 16 8.94 -11.50 -0.42
CA GLY A 16 7.65 -10.89 -0.09
C GLY A 16 7.26 -10.86 1.40
N GLU A 17 7.37 -11.94 2.17
CA GLU A 17 6.95 -11.94 3.59
C GLU A 17 7.82 -11.00 4.44
N ILE A 18 9.14 -10.98 4.21
CA ILE A 18 10.03 -10.04 4.90
C ILE A 18 9.72 -8.61 4.48
N VAL A 19 9.46 -8.40 3.19
CA VAL A 19 9.14 -7.08 2.65
C VAL A 19 7.82 -6.57 3.23
N ASP A 20 6.80 -7.42 3.31
CA ASP A 20 5.53 -7.07 3.94
C ASP A 20 5.74 -6.72 5.42
N TYR A 21 6.56 -7.48 6.16
CA TYR A 21 6.93 -7.10 7.54
C TYR A 21 7.66 -5.76 7.64
N ILE A 22 8.60 -5.47 6.75
CA ILE A 22 9.33 -4.18 6.75
C ILE A 22 8.35 -3.04 6.43
N ILE A 23 7.54 -3.20 5.40
CA ILE A 23 6.58 -2.20 4.96
C ILE A 23 5.49 -1.98 6.03
N ASP A 24 5.05 -3.03 6.70
CA ASP A 24 4.16 -2.94 7.86
C ASP A 24 4.78 -2.17 9.03
N HIS A 25 6.11 -2.13 9.19
CA HIS A 25 6.74 -1.25 10.20
C HIS A 25 6.85 0.20 9.72
N LEU A 26 6.82 0.43 8.40
CA LEU A 26 6.96 1.74 7.77
C LEU A 26 5.63 2.43 7.48
N HIS A 27 4.48 1.81 7.81
CA HIS A 27 3.14 2.31 7.50
C HIS A 27 2.86 3.76 7.93
N ASP A 28 3.45 4.21 9.04
CA ASP A 28 3.27 5.57 9.56
C ASP A 28 4.11 6.63 8.82
N ASP A 29 5.14 6.23 8.07
CA ASP A 29 6.10 7.13 7.45
C ASP A 29 5.94 7.16 5.92
N THR A 30 4.93 7.92 5.48
CA THR A 30 4.59 8.14 4.06
C THR A 30 5.79 8.53 3.17
N PRO A 31 6.67 9.50 3.54
CA PRO A 31 7.83 9.83 2.71
C PRO A 31 8.84 8.67 2.63
N THR A 32 9.05 7.92 3.72
CA THR A 32 9.93 6.74 3.72
C THR A 32 9.34 5.59 2.88
N LEU A 33 8.01 5.39 2.93
CA LEU A 33 7.25 4.47 2.07
C LEU A 33 7.37 4.81 0.57
N SER A 34 7.35 6.10 0.24
CA SER A 34 7.55 6.57 -1.13
C SER A 34 8.98 6.31 -1.61
N ALA A 35 9.99 6.57 -0.77
CA ALA A 35 11.39 6.32 -1.10
C ALA A 35 11.66 4.81 -1.29
N SER A 36 11.08 3.97 -0.44
CA SER A 36 11.24 2.52 -0.49
C SER A 36 10.55 1.88 -1.72
N SER A 37 9.45 2.48 -2.20
CA SER A 37 8.79 2.08 -3.44
C SER A 37 9.66 2.24 -4.70
N LEU A 38 10.68 3.11 -4.64
CA LEU A 38 11.62 3.36 -5.74
C LEU A 38 12.82 2.41 -5.74
N VAL A 39 13.10 1.74 -4.61
CA VAL A 39 14.28 0.87 -4.47
C VAL A 39 14.15 -0.37 -5.34
N CYS A 40 12.98 -1.02 -5.34
CA CYS A 40 12.75 -2.15 -6.24
C CYS A 40 11.27 -2.38 -6.57
N ARG A 41 11.01 -3.02 -7.72
CA ARG A 41 9.65 -3.34 -8.20
C ARG A 41 8.92 -4.34 -7.31
N ALA A 42 9.64 -5.15 -6.52
CA ALA A 42 9.03 -6.13 -5.64
C ALA A 42 8.35 -5.49 -4.41
N TRP A 43 8.80 -4.30 -4.00
CA TRP A 43 8.23 -3.56 -2.86
C TRP A 43 7.06 -2.68 -3.29
N LEU A 44 6.99 -2.39 -4.58
CA LEU A 44 6.00 -1.51 -5.20
C LEU A 44 4.54 -1.90 -4.90
N PRO A 45 4.12 -3.19 -4.90
CA PRO A 45 2.77 -3.59 -4.54
C PRO A 45 2.43 -3.28 -3.07
N SER A 46 3.30 -3.68 -2.14
CA SER A 46 3.12 -3.47 -0.69
C SER A 46 3.20 -1.99 -0.35
N CYS A 47 4.17 -1.25 -0.89
CA CYS A 47 4.25 0.20 -0.72
C CYS A 47 3.00 0.92 -1.23
N ARG A 48 2.50 0.55 -2.43
CA ARG A 48 1.29 1.16 -2.99
C ARG A 48 0.07 0.88 -2.12
N TYR A 49 -0.01 -0.31 -1.53
CA TYR A 49 -1.10 -0.65 -0.63
C TYR A 49 -1.16 0.35 0.53
N HIS A 50 -0.06 0.59 1.25
CA HIS A 50 -0.05 1.56 2.37
C HIS A 50 -0.08 3.03 1.92
N LEU A 51 0.56 3.38 0.79
CA LEU A 51 0.53 4.74 0.25
C LEU A 51 -0.88 5.18 -0.18
N PHE A 52 -1.67 4.27 -0.73
CA PHE A 52 -3.04 4.53 -1.15
C PHE A 52 -4.09 4.10 -0.12
N GLU A 53 -3.67 3.45 0.98
CA GLU A 53 -4.53 3.08 2.11
C GLU A 53 -5.19 4.30 2.74
N ILE A 54 -4.43 5.39 2.89
CA ILE A 54 -4.89 6.64 3.51
C ILE A 54 -4.93 7.74 2.45
N VAL A 55 -6.15 8.18 2.10
CA VAL A 55 -6.34 9.29 1.17
C VAL A 55 -6.79 10.52 1.93
N TYR A 56 -5.98 11.58 1.83
CA TYR A 56 -6.30 12.89 2.38
C TYR A 56 -7.09 13.71 1.37
N TYR A 57 -8.32 14.06 1.70
CA TYR A 57 -9.17 14.88 0.84
C TYR A 57 -9.44 16.23 1.48
N ARG A 58 -9.12 17.30 0.76
CA ARG A 58 -9.42 18.67 1.19
C ARG A 58 -10.77 19.09 0.65
N LEU A 59 -11.77 19.27 1.54
CA LEU A 59 -13.03 19.88 1.13
C LEU A 59 -12.80 21.33 0.81
N THR A 60 -13.13 21.66 -0.43
CA THR A 60 -13.37 23.03 -0.87
C THR A 60 -14.90 23.17 -0.91
N PRO A 61 -15.49 24.35 -0.65
CA PRO A 61 -16.94 24.55 -0.70
C PRO A 61 -17.59 24.13 -2.05
N ALA A 62 -16.80 24.07 -3.13
CA ALA A 62 -17.25 23.57 -4.44
C ALA A 62 -17.28 22.03 -4.58
N THR A 63 -16.70 21.30 -3.63
CA THR A 63 -16.36 19.89 -3.81
C THR A 63 -17.34 18.99 -3.07
N ARG A 64 -18.09 18.18 -3.81
CA ARG A 64 -19.07 17.23 -3.23
C ARG A 64 -18.50 15.83 -3.09
N ILE A 65 -18.82 15.17 -1.97
CA ILE A 65 -18.46 13.77 -1.69
C ILE A 65 -18.93 12.83 -2.81
N SER A 66 -20.09 13.11 -3.42
CA SER A 66 -20.62 12.33 -4.55
C SER A 66 -19.68 12.31 -5.76
N CYS A 67 -19.00 13.44 -6.06
CA CYS A 67 -18.02 13.50 -7.14
C CYS A 67 -16.74 12.73 -6.79
N LEU A 68 -16.34 12.72 -5.52
CA LEU A 68 -15.22 11.90 -5.05
C LEU A 68 -15.52 10.41 -5.26
N HIS A 69 -16.68 9.94 -4.82
CA HIS A 69 -17.09 8.54 -5.00
C HIS A 69 -17.08 8.15 -6.49
N TYR A 70 -17.66 8.98 -7.36
CA TYR A 70 -17.62 8.74 -8.81
C TYR A 70 -16.20 8.62 -9.35
N ARG A 71 -15.29 9.51 -8.93
CA ARG A 71 -13.89 9.49 -9.40
C ARG A 71 -13.09 8.30 -8.86
N LEU A 72 -13.39 7.87 -7.63
CA LEU A 72 -12.79 6.66 -7.06
C LEU A 72 -13.25 5.43 -7.85
N VAL A 73 -14.56 5.28 -8.08
CA VAL A 73 -15.12 4.17 -8.87
C VAL A 73 -14.62 4.20 -10.32
N ALA A 74 -14.45 5.38 -10.91
CA ALA A 74 -13.91 5.53 -12.26
C ALA A 74 -12.42 5.19 -12.39
N SER A 75 -11.68 5.05 -11.26
CA SER A 75 -10.26 4.69 -11.24
C SER A 75 -10.06 3.26 -10.71
N PRO A 76 -10.07 2.24 -11.58
CA PRO A 76 -9.99 0.83 -11.16
C PRO A 76 -8.66 0.46 -10.48
N ASN A 77 -7.61 1.27 -10.65
CA ASN A 77 -6.27 0.97 -10.12
C ASN A 77 -6.03 1.52 -8.71
N VAL A 78 -6.87 2.44 -8.23
CA VAL A 78 -6.68 3.11 -6.93
C VAL A 78 -7.80 2.73 -5.97
N HIS A 79 -9.02 2.54 -6.48
CA HIS A 79 -10.19 2.19 -5.68
C HIS A 79 -10.00 1.03 -4.69
N PRO A 80 -9.41 -0.14 -5.05
CA PRO A 80 -9.31 -1.26 -4.13
C PRO A 80 -8.29 -1.05 -3.01
N TYR A 81 -7.42 -0.04 -3.10
CA TYR A 81 -6.37 0.21 -2.12
C TYR A 81 -6.80 1.21 -1.04
N VAL A 82 -7.86 2.00 -1.27
CA VAL A 82 -8.31 3.03 -0.32
C VAL A 82 -9.11 2.40 0.81
N LYS A 83 -8.55 2.39 2.03
CA LYS A 83 -9.27 1.93 3.23
C LYS A 83 -9.76 3.07 4.12
N THR A 84 -8.97 4.14 4.20
CA THR A 84 -9.20 5.25 5.11
C THR A 84 -9.23 6.55 4.33
N ILE A 85 -10.33 7.28 4.43
CA ILE A 85 -10.48 8.61 3.81
C ILE A 85 -10.50 9.63 4.94
N THR A 86 -9.45 10.44 5.02
CA THR A 86 -9.36 11.50 6.00
C THR A 86 -9.74 12.81 5.34
N ILE A 87 -10.74 13.46 5.92
CA ILE A 87 -11.38 14.62 5.36
C ILE A 87 -10.96 15.87 6.13
N PHE A 88 -10.36 16.86 5.44
CA PHE A 88 -10.02 18.16 6.03
C PHE A 88 -10.90 19.26 5.44
N THR A 89 -11.53 20.05 6.31
CA THR A 89 -12.22 21.29 5.91
C THR A 89 -11.22 22.43 6.07
N ALA A 90 -11.01 23.23 5.03
CA ALA A 90 -10.32 24.50 5.19
C ALA A 90 -11.39 25.55 5.57
N ASP A 91 -11.30 26.11 6.77
CA ASP A 91 -12.04 27.30 7.18
C ASP A 91 -11.63 28.53 6.36
#